data_AF-A0A077XL74-F1
#
_entry.id   AF-A0A077XL74-F1
#
_cell.length_a   1.000
_cell.length_b   1.000
_cell.length_c   1.000
_cell.angle_alpha   90.00
_cell.angle_beta   90.00
_cell.angle_gamma   90.00
#
_symmetry.space_group_name_H-M   'P 1'
#
loop_
_entity.id
_entity.type
_entity.pdbx_description
1 polymer ?
#
loop_
_entity_poly.entity_id
_entity_poly.type
_entity_poly.pdbx_seq_one_letter_code
_entity_poly.pdbx_strand_id
1 'polypeptide(L)'
;MCAGIRAARSMKRYLDRIHELMRQNPRLKPVLITLTVKNGEDLEERYNHLTSSFRKLLSRYRDYKKKGWGFNQFCKIDGAFYTTEYTYNEKTKQWHPHIHIFALLNEWIDQEELSETWHDITLDSYIIDIRRVKKTKEHGYSKAVAEVCKYALKFGDLSVENTWDAFLTLKGKRLTGSFGSMHGVKIPDKATDDMPLEELPYLEMFYRFVFDKKSYYNLEITKDVTPQTNSRQSEEAAPTTDTTGENELKAQDEARTLPVRGHAVTERPQQVHEYFDPFDIEREEYDFYP
;
A
#
# COMPACT_ATOMS: atom_id res chain seq x y z
N MET A 1 12.00 -4.70 7.53
CA MET A 1 10.76 -4.95 6.77
C MET A 1 10.84 -4.17 5.46
N CYS A 2 10.83 -4.88 4.32
CA CYS A 2 10.72 -4.28 2.99
C CYS A 2 9.41 -3.49 2.88
N ALA A 3 9.43 -2.39 2.15
CA ALA A 3 8.28 -1.58 1.75
C ALA A 3 7.01 -2.42 1.48
N GLY A 4 7.14 -3.50 0.71
CA GLY A 4 6.02 -4.35 0.30
C GLY A 4 5.22 -4.98 1.45
N ILE A 5 5.86 -5.39 2.55
CA ILE A 5 5.16 -6.03 3.69
C ILE A 5 4.37 -4.98 4.49
N ARG A 6 4.89 -3.74 4.60
CA ARG A 6 4.15 -2.62 5.22
C ARG A 6 2.92 -2.24 4.41
N ALA A 7 3.05 -2.23 3.08
CA ALA A 7 1.92 -2.04 2.18
C ALA A 7 0.89 -3.16 2.38
N ALA A 8 1.31 -4.42 2.36
CA ALA A 8 0.42 -5.59 2.49
C ALA A 8 -0.41 -5.59 3.78
N ARG A 9 0.21 -5.31 4.94
CA ARG A 9 -0.54 -5.25 6.21
C ARG A 9 -1.55 -4.10 6.25
N SER A 10 -1.19 -2.97 5.65
CA SER A 10 -2.10 -1.81 5.57
C SER A 10 -3.27 -2.10 4.62
N MET A 11 -3.00 -2.79 3.50
CA MET A 11 -4.02 -3.20 2.53
C MET A 11 -5.12 -4.07 3.14
N LYS A 12 -4.75 -5.12 3.91
CA LYS A 12 -5.74 -6.02 4.56
C LYS A 12 -6.73 -5.22 5.42
N ARG A 13 -6.22 -4.31 6.27
CA ARG A 13 -7.06 -3.48 7.16
C ARG A 13 -7.98 -2.53 6.39
N TYR A 14 -7.50 -1.95 5.30
CA TYR A 14 -8.34 -1.10 4.45
C TYR A 14 -9.41 -1.89 3.73
N LEU A 15 -9.10 -3.09 3.22
CA LEU A 15 -10.08 -3.97 2.57
C LEU A 15 -11.17 -4.40 3.55
N ASP A 16 -10.81 -4.85 4.74
CA ASP A 16 -11.77 -5.24 5.78
C ASP A 16 -12.70 -4.07 6.12
N ARG A 17 -12.14 -2.86 6.25
CA ARG A 17 -12.92 -1.66 6.53
C ARG A 17 -13.85 -1.28 5.37
N ILE A 18 -13.38 -1.36 4.13
CA ILE A 18 -14.20 -1.10 2.93
C ILE A 18 -15.37 -2.07 2.87
N HIS A 19 -15.11 -3.37 3.06
CA HIS A 19 -16.15 -4.39 3.06
C HIS A 19 -17.20 -4.13 4.13
N GLU A 20 -16.77 -3.76 5.34
CA GLU A 20 -17.70 -3.42 6.42
C GLU A 20 -18.56 -2.18 6.10
N LEU A 21 -17.95 -1.11 5.61
CA LEU A 21 -18.68 0.11 5.25
C LEU A 21 -19.67 -0.13 4.10
N MET A 22 -19.28 -0.90 3.10
CA MET A 22 -20.17 -1.25 1.98
C MET A 22 -21.27 -2.24 2.38
N ARG A 23 -21.04 -3.08 3.40
CA ARG A 23 -22.09 -3.92 4.01
C ARG A 23 -23.13 -3.08 4.74
N GLN A 24 -22.68 -2.05 5.48
CA GLN A 24 -23.56 -1.12 6.19
C GLN A 24 -24.31 -0.18 5.23
N ASN A 25 -23.64 0.28 4.17
CA ASN A 25 -24.23 1.15 3.15
C ASN A 25 -23.88 0.67 1.73
N PRO A 26 -24.72 -0.20 1.14
CA PRO A 26 -24.50 -0.73 -0.21
C PRO A 26 -24.55 0.30 -1.34
N ARG A 27 -24.99 1.54 -1.05
CA ARG A 27 -25.08 2.63 -2.05
C ARG A 27 -23.75 3.36 -2.27
N LEU A 28 -22.75 3.09 -1.44
CA LEU A 28 -21.42 3.67 -1.56
C LEU A 28 -20.77 3.28 -2.90
N LYS A 29 -20.15 4.27 -3.56
CA LYS A 29 -19.53 4.11 -4.87
C LYS A 29 -18.01 4.18 -4.70
N PRO A 30 -17.27 3.07 -4.85
CA PRO A 30 -15.82 3.08 -4.74
C PRO A 30 -15.19 3.73 -5.97
N VAL A 31 -14.27 4.66 -5.74
CA VAL A 31 -13.55 5.40 -6.77
C VAL A 31 -12.07 5.55 -6.41
N LEU A 32 -11.25 5.70 -7.43
CA LEU A 32 -9.88 6.20 -7.33
C LEU A 32 -9.89 7.67 -7.76
N ILE A 33 -9.28 8.53 -6.96
CA ILE A 33 -9.11 9.94 -7.25
C ILE A 33 -7.62 10.24 -7.23
N THR A 34 -7.10 10.84 -8.29
CA THR A 34 -5.72 11.34 -8.33
C THR A 34 -5.75 12.86 -8.43
N LEU A 35 -5.05 13.53 -7.52
CA LEU A 35 -4.85 14.99 -7.53
C LEU A 35 -3.38 15.28 -7.82
N THR A 36 -3.09 16.25 -8.67
CA THR A 36 -1.71 16.64 -9.01
C THR A 36 -1.50 18.14 -8.83
N VAL A 37 -0.27 18.54 -8.53
CA VAL A 37 0.15 19.95 -8.58
C VAL A 37 1.10 20.15 -9.75
N LYS A 38 1.39 21.40 -10.11
CA LYS A 38 2.34 21.69 -11.18
C LYS A 38 3.74 21.16 -10.82
N ASN A 39 4.41 20.57 -11.81
CA ASN A 39 5.77 20.07 -11.67
C ASN A 39 6.74 21.18 -11.23
N GLY A 40 7.82 20.81 -10.55
CA GLY A 40 8.81 21.77 -10.06
C GLY A 40 10.17 21.14 -9.83
N GLU A 41 11.22 21.95 -9.84
CA GLU A 41 12.60 21.47 -9.71
C GLU A 41 12.97 21.12 -8.27
N ASP A 42 12.31 21.76 -7.29
CA ASP A 42 12.57 21.58 -5.85
C ASP A 42 11.56 20.62 -5.21
N LEU A 43 12.03 19.47 -4.72
CA LEU A 43 11.18 18.46 -4.10
C LEU A 43 10.54 18.92 -2.79
N GLU A 44 11.28 19.66 -1.96
CA GLU A 44 10.77 20.09 -0.65
C GLU A 44 9.65 21.11 -0.82
N GLU A 45 9.86 22.09 -1.69
CA GLU A 45 8.86 23.08 -2.01
C GLU A 45 7.63 22.41 -2.63
N ARG A 46 7.81 21.47 -3.58
CA ARG A 46 6.70 20.73 -4.20
C ARG A 46 5.95 19.87 -3.18
N TYR A 47 6.65 19.22 -2.25
CA TYR A 47 6.04 18.51 -1.13
C TYR A 47 5.18 19.45 -0.27
N ASN A 48 5.72 20.61 0.11
CA ASN A 48 5.05 21.57 0.97
C ASN A 48 3.82 22.18 0.29
N HIS A 49 3.94 22.48 -1.00
CA HIS A 49 2.83 22.97 -1.83
C HIS A 49 1.70 21.95 -1.92
N LEU A 50 2.00 20.71 -2.31
CA LEU A 50 1.01 19.63 -2.39
C LEU A 50 0.34 19.38 -1.02
N THR A 51 1.15 19.26 0.03
CA THR A 51 0.66 18.93 1.37
C THR A 51 -0.19 20.06 1.96
N SER A 52 0.21 21.32 1.79
CA SER A 52 -0.55 22.47 2.29
C SER A 52 -1.88 22.63 1.54
N SER A 53 -1.87 22.47 0.22
CA SER A 53 -3.07 22.46 -0.62
C SER A 53 -4.04 21.35 -0.22
N PHE A 54 -3.54 20.12 -0.08
CA PHE A 54 -4.39 19.01 0.36
C PHE A 54 -4.92 19.18 1.79
N ARG A 55 -4.12 19.75 2.70
CA ARG A 55 -4.59 20.11 4.06
C ARG A 55 -5.71 21.14 4.04
N LYS A 56 -5.65 22.14 3.16
CA LYS A 56 -6.74 23.11 2.96
C LYS A 56 -8.01 22.41 2.45
N LEU A 57 -7.89 21.52 1.46
CA LEU A 57 -9.02 20.73 0.95
C LEU A 57 -9.67 19.88 2.05
N LEU A 58 -8.85 19.16 2.83
CA LEU A 58 -9.31 18.40 4.01
C LEU A 58 -9.91 19.30 5.11
N SER A 59 -9.46 20.54 5.25
CA SER A 59 -10.09 21.51 6.16
C SER A 59 -11.48 21.87 5.69
N ARG A 60 -11.65 22.24 4.41
CA ARG A 60 -12.96 22.55 3.82
C ARG A 60 -13.93 21.38 3.94
N TYR A 61 -13.46 20.16 3.67
CA TYR A 61 -14.21 18.92 3.91
C TYR A 61 -14.71 18.80 5.36
N ARG A 62 -13.82 19.01 6.34
CA ARG A 62 -14.17 18.92 7.77
C ARG A 62 -15.10 20.05 8.21
N ASP A 63 -14.92 21.25 7.70
CA ASP A 63 -15.78 22.39 7.97
C ASP A 63 -17.21 22.12 7.49
N TYR A 64 -17.38 21.60 6.27
CA TYR A 64 -18.69 21.18 5.79
C TYR A 64 -19.30 20.08 6.66
N LYS A 65 -18.55 19.01 6.95
CA LYS A 65 -19.07 17.88 7.75
C LYS A 65 -19.43 18.26 9.20
N LYS A 66 -18.77 19.25 9.79
CA LYS A 66 -19.03 19.69 11.18
C LYS A 66 -20.03 20.85 11.29
N LYS A 67 -19.97 21.79 10.35
CA LYS A 67 -20.64 23.09 10.44
C LYS A 67 -21.71 23.28 9.34
N GLY A 68 -21.72 22.47 8.29
CA GLY A 68 -22.75 22.48 7.23
C GLY A 68 -22.61 23.55 6.14
N TRP A 69 -21.52 24.33 6.12
CA TRP A 69 -21.28 25.39 5.12
C TRP A 69 -19.99 25.13 4.34
N GLY A 70 -19.83 25.77 3.18
CA GLY A 70 -18.65 25.61 2.31
C GLY A 70 -18.63 24.29 1.53
N PHE A 71 -19.81 23.83 1.07
CA PHE A 71 -19.92 22.64 0.23
C PHE A 71 -19.04 22.76 -1.02
N ASN A 72 -18.37 21.66 -1.34
CA ASN A 72 -17.68 21.44 -2.61
C ASN A 72 -17.77 19.94 -2.91
N GLN A 73 -17.47 19.55 -4.14
CA GLN A 73 -17.63 18.15 -4.58
C GLN A 73 -16.87 17.13 -3.74
N PHE A 74 -15.73 17.49 -3.14
CA PHE A 74 -14.96 16.60 -2.25
C PHE A 74 -15.75 16.19 -0.99
N CYS A 75 -16.78 16.96 -0.61
CA CYS A 75 -17.66 16.67 0.52
C CYS A 75 -18.59 15.46 0.30
N LYS A 76 -18.75 15.02 -0.95
CA LYS A 76 -19.52 13.81 -1.32
C LYS A 76 -18.82 12.51 -0.89
N ILE A 77 -17.54 12.59 -0.51
CA ILE A 77 -16.77 11.47 0.06
C ILE A 77 -17.30 11.11 1.45
N ASP A 78 -17.64 9.84 1.65
CA ASP A 78 -18.00 9.26 2.94
C ASP A 78 -16.74 8.97 3.77
N GLY A 79 -15.80 8.26 3.16
CA GLY A 79 -14.50 7.93 3.75
C GLY A 79 -13.48 7.56 2.69
N ALA A 80 -12.22 7.82 2.98
CA ALA A 80 -11.13 7.58 2.05
C ALA A 80 -9.80 7.35 2.77
N PHE A 81 -8.86 6.74 2.06
CA PHE A 81 -7.45 6.74 2.40
C PHE A 81 -6.62 7.19 1.19
N TYR A 82 -5.43 7.73 1.46
CA TYR A 82 -4.61 8.33 0.45
C TYR A 82 -3.13 8.07 0.68
N THR A 83 -2.37 8.19 -0.40
CA THR A 83 -0.91 8.08 -0.45
C THR A 83 -0.36 9.15 -1.38
N THR A 84 0.76 9.76 -1.00
CA THR A 84 1.47 10.72 -1.84
C THR A 84 2.58 10.01 -2.62
N GLU A 85 2.67 10.28 -3.91
CA GLU A 85 3.73 9.80 -4.80
C GLU A 85 4.58 10.99 -5.27
N TYR A 86 5.89 10.77 -5.37
CA TYR A 86 6.85 11.75 -5.90
C TYR A 86 7.68 11.06 -6.98
N THR A 87 7.37 11.34 -8.24
CA THR A 87 8.17 10.86 -9.38
C THR A 87 9.06 11.97 -9.92
N TYR A 88 10.12 11.62 -10.63
CA TYR A 88 11.05 12.58 -11.23
C TYR A 88 11.16 12.34 -12.73
N ASN A 89 11.06 13.41 -13.50
CA ASN A 89 11.25 13.36 -14.95
C ASN A 89 12.66 13.81 -15.31
N GLU A 90 13.50 12.86 -15.75
CA GLU A 90 14.90 13.11 -16.12
C GLU A 90 15.06 14.07 -17.31
N LYS A 91 14.06 14.17 -18.20
CA LYS A 91 14.11 15.08 -19.37
C LYS A 91 13.87 16.53 -18.97
N THR A 92 12.86 16.77 -18.14
CA THR A 92 12.49 18.13 -17.71
C THR A 92 13.20 18.55 -16.42
N LYS A 93 13.85 17.60 -15.73
CA LYS A 93 14.50 17.77 -14.42
C LYS A 93 13.55 18.24 -13.31
N GLN A 94 12.29 17.78 -13.36
CA GLN A 94 11.25 18.22 -12.45
C GLN A 94 10.63 17.05 -11.68
N TRP A 95 10.29 17.32 -10.43
CA TRP A 95 9.48 16.48 -9.57
C TRP A 95 8.00 16.64 -9.88
N HIS A 96 7.30 15.51 -9.91
CA HIS A 96 5.89 15.36 -10.24
C HIS A 96 5.16 14.78 -9.00
N PRO A 97 4.55 15.63 -8.16
CA PRO A 97 3.86 15.22 -6.95
C PRO A 97 2.41 14.84 -7.25
N HIS A 98 2.00 13.67 -6.77
CA HIS A 98 0.63 13.19 -6.92
C HIS A 98 0.07 12.72 -5.58
N ILE A 99 -1.25 12.84 -5.41
CA ILE A 99 -1.99 12.19 -4.33
C ILE A 99 -2.94 11.20 -4.97
N HIS A 100 -2.77 9.93 -4.62
CA HIS A 100 -3.70 8.86 -4.98
C HIS A 100 -4.62 8.59 -3.79
N ILE A 101 -5.92 8.58 -4.04
CA ILE A 101 -6.97 8.46 -3.03
C ILE A 101 -7.90 7.33 -3.44
N PHE A 102 -8.10 6.35 -2.56
CA PHE A 102 -9.25 5.46 -2.65
C PHE A 102 -10.38 6.04 -1.81
N ALA A 103 -11.52 6.31 -2.42
CA ALA A 103 -12.67 6.91 -1.75
C ALA A 103 -13.96 6.13 -1.95
N LEU A 104 -14.82 6.16 -0.94
CA LEU A 104 -16.21 5.71 -1.00
C LEU A 104 -17.11 6.94 -1.09
N LEU A 105 -17.85 7.08 -2.18
CA LEU A 105 -18.73 8.22 -2.41
C LEU A 105 -20.18 7.92 -2.05
N ASN A 106 -20.86 8.89 -1.45
CA ASN A 106 -22.32 8.88 -1.33
C ASN A 106 -22.98 9.19 -2.68
N GLU A 107 -22.47 10.20 -3.36
CA GLU A 107 -22.94 10.70 -4.66
C GLU A 107 -21.77 10.87 -5.62
N TRP A 108 -22.04 10.82 -6.93
CA TRP A 108 -20.98 11.00 -7.92
C TRP A 108 -20.42 12.43 -7.86
N ILE A 109 -19.10 12.54 -7.95
CA ILE A 109 -18.38 13.81 -7.97
C ILE A 109 -18.47 14.40 -9.37
N ASP A 110 -18.80 15.69 -9.44
CA ASP A 110 -18.58 16.48 -10.64
C ASP A 110 -17.08 16.80 -10.76
N GLN A 111 -16.46 16.32 -11.84
CA GLN A 111 -15.02 16.46 -12.05
C GLN A 111 -14.64 17.91 -12.37
N GLU A 112 -15.47 18.66 -13.09
CA GLU A 112 -15.15 20.04 -13.46
C GLU A 112 -15.19 20.94 -12.22
N GLU A 113 -16.24 20.85 -11.40
CA GLU A 113 -16.36 21.64 -10.17
C GLU A 113 -15.30 21.26 -9.11
N LEU A 114 -14.91 19.97 -9.05
CA LEU A 114 -13.79 19.57 -8.18
C LEU A 114 -12.46 20.10 -8.71
N SER A 115 -12.27 20.15 -10.03
CA SER A 115 -11.08 20.69 -10.68
C SER A 115 -10.93 22.18 -10.39
N GLU A 116 -12.02 22.95 -10.48
CA GLU A 116 -12.05 24.37 -10.09
C GLU A 116 -11.74 24.56 -8.61
N THR A 117 -12.31 23.73 -7.73
CA THR A 117 -12.01 23.76 -6.29
C THR A 117 -10.52 23.47 -6.04
N TRP A 118 -9.94 22.53 -6.77
CA TRP A 118 -8.53 22.19 -6.65
C TRP A 118 -7.64 23.33 -7.13
N HIS A 119 -8.00 23.96 -8.23
CA HIS A 119 -7.31 25.14 -8.72
C HIS A 119 -7.43 26.35 -7.78
N ASP A 120 -8.60 26.62 -7.20
CA ASP A 120 -8.78 27.69 -6.20
C ASP A 120 -7.85 27.51 -4.99
N ILE A 121 -7.58 26.25 -4.61
CA ILE A 121 -6.70 25.93 -3.48
C ILE A 121 -5.22 26.00 -3.84
N THR A 122 -4.85 25.45 -5.00
CA THR A 122 -3.46 25.27 -5.43
C THR A 122 -2.91 26.46 -6.21
N LEU A 123 -3.79 27.19 -6.90
CA LEU A 123 -3.51 28.29 -7.83
C LEU A 123 -2.64 27.88 -9.03
N ASP A 124 -2.38 26.59 -9.24
CA ASP A 124 -1.46 26.11 -10.29
C ASP A 124 -1.90 24.83 -11.02
N SER A 125 -2.93 24.12 -10.53
CA SER A 125 -3.37 22.87 -11.13
C SER A 125 -4.89 22.71 -11.17
N TYR A 126 -5.38 22.28 -12.33
CA TYR A 126 -6.74 21.80 -12.58
C TYR A 126 -6.79 20.27 -12.69
N ILE A 127 -5.65 19.60 -12.58
CA ILE A 127 -5.53 18.21 -12.99
C ILE A 127 -6.02 17.31 -11.88
N ILE A 128 -7.16 16.69 -12.16
CA ILE A 128 -7.74 15.65 -11.34
C ILE A 128 -8.17 14.49 -12.25
N ASP A 129 -7.99 13.27 -11.77
CA ASP A 129 -8.52 12.06 -12.39
C ASP A 129 -9.48 11.37 -11.42
N ILE A 130 -10.64 10.93 -11.90
CA ILE A 130 -11.64 10.23 -11.09
C ILE A 130 -12.09 8.99 -11.85
N ARG A 131 -11.70 7.82 -11.36
CA ARG A 131 -12.01 6.54 -11.98
C ARG A 131 -12.89 5.69 -11.07
N ARG A 132 -13.93 5.10 -11.64
CA ARG A 132 -14.79 4.17 -10.91
C ARG A 132 -14.06 2.84 -10.69
N VAL A 133 -14.05 2.36 -9.45
CA VAL A 133 -13.50 1.04 -9.15
C VAL A 133 -14.56 -0.02 -9.45
N LYS A 134 -14.27 -0.89 -10.42
CA LYS A 134 -15.09 -2.06 -10.71
C LYS A 134 -14.69 -3.20 -9.79
N LYS A 135 -15.68 -3.87 -9.19
CA LYS A 135 -15.46 -5.09 -8.41
C LYS A 135 -15.11 -6.23 -9.37
N THR A 136 -13.94 -6.85 -9.22
CA THR A 136 -13.61 -8.07 -9.96
C THR A 136 -14.10 -9.30 -9.20
N LYS A 137 -14.41 -10.39 -9.90
CA LYS A 137 -14.93 -11.63 -9.28
C LYS A 137 -13.87 -12.30 -8.40
N GLU A 138 -12.60 -12.27 -8.81
CA GLU A 138 -11.49 -12.95 -8.13
C GLU A 138 -10.87 -12.12 -7.01
N HIS A 139 -10.69 -10.81 -7.21
CA HIS A 139 -9.91 -9.97 -6.28
C HIS A 139 -10.74 -8.86 -5.61
N GLY A 140 -12.04 -8.75 -5.91
CA GLY A 140 -12.90 -7.73 -5.33
C GLY A 140 -12.38 -6.32 -5.57
N TYR A 141 -12.02 -5.61 -4.49
CA TYR A 141 -11.43 -4.28 -4.51
C TYR A 141 -9.91 -4.27 -4.27
N SER A 142 -9.30 -5.43 -4.08
CA SER A 142 -7.89 -5.58 -3.70
C SER A 142 -6.94 -4.95 -4.71
N LYS A 143 -7.24 -5.06 -6.01
CA LYS A 143 -6.44 -4.44 -7.08
C LYS A 143 -6.37 -2.91 -6.95
N ALA A 144 -7.50 -2.25 -6.69
CA ALA A 144 -7.54 -0.80 -6.54
C ALA A 144 -6.92 -0.31 -5.22
N VAL A 145 -7.10 -1.08 -4.13
CA VAL A 145 -6.43 -0.79 -2.86
C VAL A 145 -4.92 -0.97 -3.00
N ALA A 146 -4.48 -2.00 -3.72
CA ALA A 146 -3.07 -2.24 -4.03
C ALA A 146 -2.47 -1.14 -4.90
N GLU A 147 -3.22 -0.64 -5.89
CA GLU A 147 -2.81 0.50 -6.71
C GLU A 147 -2.46 1.70 -5.84
N VAL A 148 -3.35 2.11 -4.92
CA VAL A 148 -3.05 3.23 -4.01
C VAL A 148 -1.90 2.89 -3.05
N CYS A 149 -1.89 1.70 -2.44
CA CYS A 149 -0.83 1.33 -1.49
C CYS A 149 0.55 1.16 -2.14
N LYS A 150 0.64 0.85 -3.44
CA LYS A 150 1.89 0.77 -4.21
C LYS A 150 2.64 2.10 -4.20
N TYR A 151 1.90 3.21 -4.33
CA TYR A 151 2.47 4.54 -4.51
C TYR A 151 3.06 5.15 -3.23
N ALA A 152 2.71 4.65 -2.04
CA ALA A 152 3.33 5.10 -0.79
C ALA A 152 4.85 4.83 -0.71
N LEU A 153 5.37 3.95 -1.57
CA LEU A 153 6.68 3.34 -1.41
C LEU A 153 7.50 3.25 -2.71
N LYS A 154 6.99 3.82 -3.81
CA LYS A 154 7.61 3.68 -5.12
C LYS A 154 8.73 4.73 -5.30
N PHE A 155 9.92 4.42 -4.78
CA PHE A 155 11.17 5.08 -5.16
C PHE A 155 11.91 4.33 -6.28
N GLY A 156 11.43 3.14 -6.68
CA GLY A 156 12.16 2.22 -7.55
C GLY A 156 12.42 2.70 -8.98
N ASP A 157 11.74 3.76 -9.42
CA ASP A 157 11.93 4.35 -10.75
C ASP A 157 12.89 5.57 -10.72
N LEU A 158 13.43 5.94 -9.55
CA LEU A 158 14.36 7.05 -9.40
C LEU A 158 15.82 6.59 -9.55
N SER A 159 16.69 7.48 -10.03
CA SER A 159 18.14 7.30 -9.93
C SER A 159 18.59 7.18 -8.47
N VAL A 160 19.81 6.68 -8.23
CA VAL A 160 20.34 6.52 -6.86
C VAL A 160 20.43 7.88 -6.17
N GLU A 161 20.83 8.90 -6.90
CA GLU A 161 20.96 10.28 -6.44
C GLU A 161 19.60 10.87 -6.06
N ASN A 162 18.60 10.73 -6.94
CA ASN A 162 17.24 11.23 -6.70
C ASN A 162 16.54 10.44 -5.56
N THR A 163 16.84 9.15 -5.44
CA THR A 163 16.36 8.33 -4.30
C THR A 163 16.93 8.84 -2.98
N TRP A 164 18.21 9.19 -2.95
CA TRP A 164 18.86 9.74 -1.77
C TRP A 164 18.32 11.11 -1.38
N ASP A 165 18.16 12.01 -2.36
CA ASP A 165 17.56 13.33 -2.15
C ASP A 165 16.11 13.23 -1.65
N ALA A 166 15.31 12.37 -2.29
CA ALA A 166 13.95 12.10 -1.85
C ALA A 166 13.89 11.50 -0.45
N PHE A 167 14.81 10.59 -0.11
CA PHE A 167 14.90 10.05 1.24
C PHE A 167 15.21 11.15 2.27
N LEU A 168 16.23 11.98 2.04
CA LEU A 168 16.59 13.05 2.97
C LEU A 168 15.44 14.06 3.16
N THR A 169 14.79 14.44 2.07
CA THR A 169 13.71 15.42 2.06
C THR A 169 12.42 14.88 2.67
N LEU A 170 12.07 13.62 2.42
CA LEU A 170 10.80 13.02 2.83
C LEU A 170 10.87 12.24 4.15
N LYS A 171 12.06 12.03 4.72
CA LYS A 171 12.21 11.35 6.00
C LYS A 171 11.42 12.06 7.10
N GLY A 172 10.58 11.29 7.79
CA GLY A 172 9.73 11.81 8.89
C GLY A 172 8.49 12.57 8.41
N LYS A 173 8.33 12.79 7.11
CA LYS A 173 7.12 13.38 6.52
C LYS A 173 6.03 12.32 6.38
N ARG A 174 4.77 12.72 6.53
CA ARG A 174 3.62 11.80 6.49
C ARG A 174 3.13 11.64 5.06
N LEU A 175 3.43 10.48 4.45
CA LEU A 175 3.08 10.17 3.06
C LEU A 175 1.74 9.45 2.89
N THR A 176 1.14 8.97 3.98
CA THR A 176 -0.12 8.21 3.94
C THR A 176 -1.11 8.73 4.98
N GLY A 177 -2.40 8.60 4.70
CA GLY A 177 -3.44 9.00 5.64
C GLY A 177 -4.82 8.49 5.29
N SER A 178 -5.77 8.74 6.18
CA SER A 178 -7.17 8.36 6.02
C SER A 178 -8.07 9.42 6.65
N PHE A 179 -9.27 9.59 6.11
CA PHE A 179 -10.28 10.54 6.61
C PHE A 179 -11.71 10.02 6.40
N GLY A 180 -12.69 10.71 6.99
CA GLY A 180 -14.11 10.31 6.94
C GLY A 180 -14.38 9.00 7.67
N SER A 181 -15.30 8.17 7.16
CA SER A 181 -15.65 6.86 7.75
C SER A 181 -14.51 5.82 7.75
N MET A 182 -13.46 6.08 6.95
CA MET A 182 -12.21 5.32 6.91
C MET A 182 -11.18 5.81 7.96
N HIS A 183 -11.44 6.92 8.65
CA HIS A 183 -10.59 7.42 9.73
C HIS A 183 -10.65 6.51 10.96
N GLY A 184 -9.53 6.36 11.66
CA GLY A 184 -9.47 5.55 12.88
C GLY A 184 -9.18 4.06 12.65
N VAL A 185 -8.93 3.65 11.41
CA VAL A 185 -8.21 2.40 11.13
C VAL A 185 -6.81 2.57 11.73
N LYS A 186 -6.61 2.08 12.95
CA LYS A 186 -5.31 2.11 13.63
C LYS A 186 -4.33 1.30 12.79
N ILE A 187 -3.46 1.96 12.04
CA ILE A 187 -2.28 1.31 11.47
C ILE A 187 -1.29 1.24 12.64
N PRO A 188 -0.75 0.06 13.01
CA PRO A 188 0.21 -0.01 14.10
C PRO A 188 1.42 0.87 13.79
N ASP A 189 1.68 1.87 14.63
CA ASP A 189 2.84 2.78 14.50
C ASP A 189 4.17 2.04 14.67
N LYS A 190 4.15 0.93 15.41
CA LYS A 190 5.26 -0.01 15.53
C LYS A 190 5.25 -0.97 14.34
N ALA A 191 5.80 -0.51 13.23
CA ALA A 191 6.42 -1.37 12.24
C ALA A 191 7.88 -1.65 12.64
N THR A 192 8.13 -2.09 13.88
CA THR A 192 9.39 -2.77 14.18
C THR A 192 9.45 -4.05 13.34
N ASP A 193 10.66 -4.47 13.02
CA ASP A 193 10.99 -5.57 12.10
C ASP A 193 10.48 -6.96 12.50
N ASP A 194 9.57 -7.02 13.49
CA ASP A 194 8.91 -8.23 13.92
C ASP A 194 7.91 -8.66 12.82
N MET A 195 8.34 -9.64 12.03
CA MET A 195 7.46 -10.49 11.26
C MET A 195 6.56 -11.22 12.27
N PRO A 196 5.23 -11.02 12.32
CA PRO A 196 4.37 -11.91 13.05
C PRO A 196 4.50 -13.24 12.34
N LEU A 197 5.12 -14.19 13.02
CA LEU A 197 5.36 -15.57 12.58
C LEU A 197 4.06 -16.34 12.28
N GLU A 198 2.89 -15.70 12.38
CA GLU A 198 1.65 -16.39 12.68
C GLU A 198 0.65 -16.52 11.53
N GLU A 199 0.79 -15.92 10.33
CA GLU A 199 -0.41 -15.89 9.46
C GLU A 199 -0.35 -16.20 7.95
N LEU A 200 0.78 -16.52 7.29
CA LEU A 200 0.72 -17.10 5.94
C LEU A 200 1.91 -18.02 5.67
N PRO A 201 1.76 -19.14 4.93
CA PRO A 201 2.90 -19.89 4.43
C PRO A 201 3.74 -19.00 3.50
N TYR A 202 5.05 -18.99 3.67
CA TYR A 202 5.97 -18.15 2.92
C TYR A 202 7.24 -18.89 2.54
N LEU A 203 7.87 -18.42 1.46
CA LEU A 203 9.14 -18.96 0.99
C LEU A 203 10.29 -18.04 1.44
N GLU A 204 11.20 -18.53 2.27
CA GLU A 204 12.45 -17.84 2.56
C GLU A 204 13.49 -18.14 1.50
N MET A 205 13.93 -17.13 0.77
CA MET A 205 14.96 -17.23 -0.24
C MET A 205 16.20 -16.44 0.20
N PHE A 206 17.31 -17.14 0.46
CA PHE A 206 18.59 -16.49 0.80
C PHE A 206 19.43 -16.34 -0.46
N TYR A 207 19.80 -15.11 -0.79
CA TYR A 207 20.66 -14.81 -1.91
C TYR A 207 22.06 -14.42 -1.44
N ARG A 208 23.10 -14.95 -2.07
CA ARG A 208 24.47 -14.47 -1.95
C ARG A 208 24.77 -13.54 -3.12
N PHE A 209 25.17 -12.31 -2.81
CA PHE A 209 25.69 -11.41 -3.82
C PHE A 209 27.09 -11.87 -4.26
N VAL A 210 27.29 -12.03 -5.56
CA VAL A 210 28.57 -12.44 -6.15
C VAL A 210 29.12 -11.29 -6.98
N PHE A 211 30.29 -10.80 -6.58
CA PHE A 211 30.98 -9.75 -7.30
C PHE A 211 31.81 -10.35 -8.44
N ASP A 212 31.47 -9.99 -9.67
CA ASP A 212 32.18 -10.37 -10.89
C ASP A 212 31.99 -9.26 -11.96
N LYS A 213 32.61 -9.41 -13.13
CA LYS A 213 32.50 -8.49 -14.28
C LYS A 213 31.06 -8.13 -14.64
N LYS A 214 30.12 -9.05 -14.39
CA LYS A 214 28.68 -8.77 -14.24
C LYS A 214 28.26 -9.31 -12.88
N SER A 215 28.06 -8.44 -11.91
CA SER A 215 27.63 -8.86 -10.58
C SER A 215 26.20 -9.41 -10.63
N TYR A 216 25.92 -10.43 -9.82
CA TYR A 216 24.61 -11.08 -9.76
C TYR A 216 24.29 -11.57 -8.35
N TYR A 217 23.01 -11.90 -8.12
CA TYR A 217 22.54 -12.54 -6.90
C TYR A 217 22.35 -14.03 -7.16
N ASN A 218 23.05 -14.88 -6.42
CA ASN A 218 22.89 -16.33 -6.48
C ASN A 218 21.93 -16.80 -5.38
N LEU A 219 20.89 -17.55 -5.73
CA LEU A 219 19.98 -18.15 -4.75
C LEU A 219 20.67 -19.36 -4.08
N GLU A 220 20.90 -19.26 -2.78
CA GLU A 220 21.60 -20.29 -2.00
C GLU A 220 20.65 -21.25 -1.31
N ILE A 221 19.57 -20.72 -0.74
CA ILE A 221 18.66 -21.49 0.12
C ILE A 221 17.24 -21.07 -0.21
N THR A 222 16.37 -22.06 -0.31
CA THR A 222 14.93 -21.88 -0.35
C THR A 222 14.33 -22.72 0.78
N LYS A 223 13.63 -22.07 1.72
CA LYS A 223 12.88 -22.74 2.78
C LYS A 223 11.41 -22.48 2.59
N ASP A 224 10.62 -23.53 2.60
CA ASP A 224 9.17 -23.45 2.69
C ASP A 224 8.80 -23.39 4.17
N VAL A 225 8.17 -22.29 4.60
CA VAL A 225 7.80 -22.06 6.00
C VAL A 225 6.29 -22.07 6.10
N THR A 226 5.75 -23.12 6.72
CA THR A 226 4.33 -23.21 7.09
C THR A 226 4.14 -22.79 8.56
N PRO A 227 3.22 -21.86 8.87
CA PRO A 227 3.01 -21.42 10.25
C PRO A 227 2.48 -22.58 11.12
N GLN A 228 3.17 -22.90 12.23
CA GLN A 228 2.66 -23.83 13.23
C GLN A 228 1.53 -23.17 14.02
N THR A 229 0.35 -23.79 14.03
CA THR A 229 -0.78 -23.34 14.85
C THR A 229 -0.48 -23.66 16.31
N ASN A 230 -0.21 -22.65 17.14
CA ASN A 230 -0.12 -22.84 18.59
C ASN A 230 -1.50 -23.23 19.15
N SER A 231 -1.78 -24.52 19.27
CA SER A 231 -2.94 -25.05 20.00
C SER A 231 -2.75 -24.90 21.51
N ARG A 232 -2.78 -23.67 22.02
CA ARG A 232 -2.89 -23.40 23.47
C ARG A 232 -4.34 -23.24 23.89
N GLN A 233 -5.15 -24.31 23.81
CA GLN A 233 -6.44 -24.39 24.50
C GLN A 233 -6.82 -25.84 24.80
N SER A 234 -6.50 -26.31 26.03
CA SER A 234 -7.38 -27.12 26.91
C SER A 234 -6.56 -27.91 27.96
N GLU A 235 -6.26 -27.30 29.10
CA GLU A 235 -6.01 -28.07 30.33
C GLU A 235 -7.11 -27.74 31.33
N GLU A 236 -8.17 -28.55 31.31
CA GLU A 236 -9.13 -28.60 32.40
C GLU A 236 -9.46 -30.08 32.73
N ALA A 237 -9.20 -30.44 33.99
CA ALA A 237 -9.70 -31.58 34.77
C ALA A 237 -8.93 -32.95 34.82
N ALA A 238 -8.05 -33.04 35.84
CA ALA A 238 -7.92 -34.10 36.88
C ALA A 238 -7.13 -35.42 36.59
N PRO A 239 -6.74 -36.21 37.63
CA PRO A 239 -5.81 -35.91 38.73
C PRO A 239 -4.66 -36.95 38.91
N THR A 240 -3.57 -36.52 39.58
CA THR A 240 -2.55 -37.27 40.37
C THR A 240 -1.91 -38.56 39.80
N THR A 241 -0.58 -38.55 39.63
CA THR A 241 0.39 -39.29 40.49
C THR A 241 1.82 -38.84 40.19
N ASP A 242 2.62 -38.71 41.25
CA ASP A 242 4.06 -38.40 41.25
C ASP A 242 4.88 -39.19 40.23
N THR A 243 5.68 -38.50 39.42
CA THR A 243 7.09 -38.89 39.23
C THR A 243 7.91 -37.72 38.70
N THR A 244 8.96 -37.40 39.45
CA THR A 244 10.04 -36.47 39.14
C THR A 244 10.73 -36.85 37.83
N GLY A 245 10.82 -35.91 36.91
CA GLY A 245 11.63 -36.02 35.69
C GLY A 245 11.62 -34.71 34.92
N GLU A 246 12.73 -33.98 34.98
CA GLU A 246 12.99 -32.79 34.18
C GLU A 246 12.81 -33.10 32.69
N ASN A 247 11.95 -32.34 32.00
CA ASN A 247 11.89 -32.36 30.54
C ASN A 247 11.86 -30.91 30.02
N GLU A 248 13.00 -30.48 29.49
CA GLU A 248 13.11 -29.31 28.63
C GLU A 248 12.23 -29.50 27.39
N LEU A 249 11.24 -28.64 27.20
CA LEU A 249 10.49 -28.51 25.94
C LEU A 249 11.41 -27.91 24.87
N LYS A 250 12.08 -28.77 24.09
CA LYS A 250 12.70 -28.38 22.82
C LYS A 250 11.62 -28.23 21.77
N ALA A 251 11.33 -26.99 21.36
CA ALA A 251 10.59 -26.73 20.14
C ALA A 251 11.38 -27.31 18.94
N GLN A 252 10.80 -28.29 18.25
CA GLN A 252 11.33 -28.79 16.99
C GLN A 252 10.68 -28.02 15.84
N ASP A 253 11.49 -27.25 15.13
CA ASP A 253 11.10 -26.51 13.95
C ASP A 253 11.25 -27.45 12.74
N GLU A 254 10.14 -27.94 12.18
CA GLU A 254 10.15 -28.85 11.02
C GLU A 254 10.38 -28.07 9.71
N ALA A 255 11.60 -27.57 9.51
CA ALA A 255 11.99 -26.93 8.26
C ALA A 255 12.44 -27.97 7.22
N ARG A 256 11.73 -28.09 6.08
CA ARG A 256 12.15 -28.94 4.97
C ARG A 256 13.01 -28.17 3.98
N THR A 257 14.31 -28.48 3.91
CA THR A 257 15.23 -27.87 2.94
C THR A 257 15.03 -28.52 1.56
N LEU A 258 14.73 -27.72 0.53
CA LEU A 258 14.63 -28.21 -0.84
C LEU A 258 16.00 -28.14 -1.54
N PRO A 259 16.42 -29.17 -2.30
CA PRO A 259 17.71 -29.15 -2.99
C PRO A 259 17.70 -28.15 -4.16
N VAL A 260 18.74 -27.32 -4.24
CA VAL A 260 18.97 -26.41 -5.37
C VAL A 260 19.37 -27.23 -6.61
N ARG A 261 18.47 -27.37 -7.58
CA ARG A 261 18.84 -27.86 -8.92
C ARG A 261 19.36 -26.68 -9.74
N GLY A 262 20.62 -26.78 -10.18
CA GLY A 262 21.26 -25.80 -11.07
C GLY A 262 20.52 -25.63 -12.40
N HIS A 263 20.88 -24.55 -13.11
CA HIS A 263 20.35 -24.06 -14.39
C HIS A 263 19.07 -24.76 -14.88
N ALA A 264 17.95 -24.36 -14.30
CA ALA A 264 16.65 -24.90 -14.65
C ALA A 264 16.14 -24.25 -15.95
N VAL A 265 16.35 -24.93 -17.07
CA VAL A 265 15.42 -24.89 -18.21
C VAL A 265 14.23 -25.74 -17.78
N THR A 266 13.04 -25.15 -17.62
CA THR A 266 11.83 -25.89 -17.25
C THR A 266 10.75 -25.73 -18.30
N GLU A 267 10.74 -26.62 -19.29
CA GLU A 267 9.50 -27.04 -19.93
C GLU A 267 8.93 -28.23 -19.16
N ARG A 268 7.78 -28.05 -18.48
CA ARG A 268 6.65 -29.00 -18.35
C ARG A 268 5.62 -28.49 -17.33
N PRO A 269 4.35 -28.93 -17.45
CA PRO A 269 3.19 -28.05 -17.37
C PRO A 269 2.80 -27.77 -15.92
N GLN A 270 2.83 -26.49 -15.54
CA GLN A 270 2.19 -26.04 -14.32
C GLN A 270 0.68 -26.04 -14.54
N GLN A 271 -0.02 -26.80 -13.70
CA GLN A 271 -1.43 -26.58 -13.44
C GLN A 271 -1.52 -25.22 -12.73
N VAL A 272 -1.86 -24.19 -13.50
CA VAL A 272 -1.86 -22.80 -13.07
C VAL A 272 -2.97 -22.61 -12.03
N HIS A 273 -2.61 -22.50 -10.75
CA HIS A 273 -3.35 -21.63 -9.85
C HIS A 273 -2.75 -20.25 -10.06
N GLU A 274 -3.48 -19.36 -10.73
CA GLU A 274 -3.13 -17.95 -10.88
C GLU A 274 -3.06 -17.33 -9.49
N TYR A 275 -1.86 -17.31 -8.92
CA TYR A 275 -1.56 -16.44 -7.79
C TYR A 275 -1.44 -15.02 -8.35
N PHE A 276 -2.37 -14.17 -7.95
CA PHE A 276 -2.30 -12.75 -8.22
C PHE A 276 -1.12 -12.14 -7.49
N ASP A 277 -0.05 -11.86 -8.23
CA ASP A 277 1.01 -10.96 -7.77
C ASP A 277 0.48 -9.51 -7.89
N PRO A 278 0.23 -8.81 -6.77
CA PRO A 278 -0.26 -7.44 -6.80
C PRO A 278 0.72 -6.44 -7.43
N PHE A 279 1.95 -6.86 -7.74
CA PHE A 279 2.96 -6.06 -8.42
C PHE A 279 3.04 -6.31 -9.93
N ASP A 280 2.39 -7.36 -10.44
CA ASP A 280 2.45 -7.83 -11.83
C ASP A 280 1.21 -7.42 -12.65
N ILE A 281 0.89 -6.12 -12.59
CA ILE A 281 -0.18 -5.50 -13.39
C ILE A 281 0.49 -4.70 -14.50
N GLU A 282 0.24 -5.08 -15.76
CA GLU A 282 0.74 -4.40 -16.96
C GLU A 282 0.47 -2.89 -16.89
N ARG A 283 1.52 -2.10 -17.19
CA ARG A 283 1.45 -0.65 -17.34
C ARG A 283 0.65 -0.32 -18.61
N GLU A 284 -0.47 0.38 -18.47
CA GLU A 284 -0.85 1.36 -19.48
C GLU A 284 -0.14 2.67 -19.10
N GLU A 285 1.03 2.88 -19.69
CA GLU A 285 1.66 4.21 -19.75
C GLU A 285 0.78 5.10 -20.62
N TYR A 286 -0.08 5.90 -19.98
CA TYR A 286 -0.64 7.07 -20.62
C TYR A 286 0.32 8.23 -20.36
N ASP A 287 1.04 8.63 -21.40
CA ASP A 287 1.68 9.93 -21.49
C ASP A 287 0.58 11.00 -21.31
N PHE A 288 0.43 11.48 -20.08
CA PHE A 288 -0.36 12.65 -19.79
C PHE A 288 0.47 13.86 -20.18
N TYR A 289 0.17 14.50 -21.33
CA TYR A 289 0.10 15.95 -21.57
C TYR A 289 -0.22 16.22 -23.06
N PRO A 290 -0.79 17.40 -23.41
CA PRO A 290 -1.63 17.63 -24.60
C PRO A 290 -0.93 17.54 -25.95
#